data_AF-A0A9D8SBB2-F1
#
_entry.id   AF-A0A9D8SBB2-F1
#
_cell.length_a   1.000
_cell.length_b   1.000
_cell.length_c   1.000
_cell.angle_alpha   90.00
_cell.angle_beta   90.00
_cell.angle_gamma   90.00
#
_symmetry.space_group_name_H-M   'P 1'
#
loop_
_entity.id
_entity.type
_entity.pdbx_description
1 polymer ?
#
loop_
_entity_poly.entity_id
_entity_poly.type
_entity_poly.pdbx_seq_one_letter_code
_entity_poly.pdbx_strand_id
1 'polypeptide(L)'
;MSVSEIFGSLVFNDSVMKERLPHDTYKALKKTIEVGKSLDLTVANIVANAMKDWAVSKGATHFTHWFQPMTGVTAEKHDSFISPIGDSSVIMEFSGKELIKGEPDASSFPSGGLRATFEARGYTAWDPTSYAFIK
;
A
#
# COMPACT_ATOMS: atom_id res chain seq x y z
N MET A 1 24.35 17.46 -3.44
CA MET A 1 23.68 16.16 -3.61
C MET A 1 24.13 15.58 -4.93
N SER A 2 24.70 14.38 -4.91
CA SER A 2 25.06 13.63 -6.11
C SER A 2 23.83 12.92 -6.69
N VAL A 3 23.88 12.55 -7.97
CA VAL A 3 22.81 11.76 -8.61
C VAL A 3 22.56 10.46 -7.84
N SER A 4 23.61 9.84 -7.29
CA SER A 4 23.52 8.62 -6.49
C SER A 4 22.77 8.81 -5.18
N GLU A 5 22.76 10.02 -4.61
CA GLU A 5 22.04 10.32 -3.36
C GLU A 5 20.56 10.62 -3.61
N ILE A 6 20.22 11.11 -4.80
CA ILE A 6 18.85 11.52 -5.16
C ILE A 6 18.09 10.35 -5.79
N PHE A 7 18.74 9.59 -6.67
CA PHE A 7 18.12 8.51 -7.44
C PHE A 7 17.57 7.41 -6.52
N GLY A 8 16.28 7.12 -6.63
CA GLY A 8 15.62 6.10 -5.81
C GLY A 8 15.41 6.47 -4.34
N SER A 9 15.76 7.69 -3.92
CA SER A 9 15.67 8.14 -2.51
C SER A 9 14.23 8.26 -1.97
N LEU A 10 13.25 8.29 -2.88
CA LEU A 10 11.80 8.32 -2.62
C LEU A 10 11.11 7.01 -3.06
N VAL A 11 11.85 5.91 -3.15
CA VAL A 11 11.33 4.59 -3.51
C VAL A 11 11.57 3.63 -2.35
N PHE A 12 10.54 2.88 -1.96
CA PHE A 12 10.61 1.81 -0.96
C PHE A 12 11.20 0.54 -1.60
N ASN A 13 12.46 0.66 -2.03
CA ASN A 13 13.19 -0.35 -2.80
C ASN A 13 13.76 -1.48 -1.92
N ASP A 14 14.43 -2.47 -2.54
CA ASP A 14 15.04 -3.60 -1.83
C ASP A 14 15.98 -3.20 -0.69
N SER A 15 16.80 -2.15 -0.88
CA SER A 15 17.70 -1.67 0.17
C SER A 15 16.94 -1.12 1.37
N VAL A 16 15.91 -0.31 1.12
CA VAL A 16 15.06 0.25 2.18
C VAL A 16 14.27 -0.85 2.88
N MET A 17 13.74 -1.81 2.13
CA MET A 17 13.03 -2.97 2.67
C MET A 17 13.95 -3.82 3.58
N LYS A 18 15.19 -4.06 3.15
CA LYS A 18 16.16 -4.84 3.93
C LYS A 18 16.59 -4.13 5.21
N GLU A 19 16.66 -2.80 5.19
CA GLU A 19 16.99 -1.99 6.37
C GLU A 19 15.84 -1.94 7.39
N ARG A 20 14.59 -1.84 6.90
CA ARG A 20 13.42 -1.53 7.75
C ARG A 20 12.59 -2.74 8.16
N LEU A 21 12.62 -3.82 7.39
CA LEU A 21 11.84 -5.02 7.69
C LEU A 21 12.64 -5.97 8.60
N PRO A 22 11.97 -6.68 9.53
CA PRO A 22 12.57 -7.82 10.20
C PRO A 22 13.11 -8.83 9.18
N HIS A 23 14.24 -9.47 9.50
CA HIS A 23 14.95 -10.38 8.60
C HIS A 23 14.04 -11.46 7.99
N ASP A 24 13.19 -12.06 8.81
CA ASP A 24 12.28 -13.12 8.37
C ASP A 24 11.15 -12.58 7.49
N THR A 25 10.63 -11.38 7.78
CA THR A 25 9.64 -10.69 6.94
C THR A 25 10.23 -10.32 5.59
N TYR A 26 11.43 -9.76 5.55
CA TYR A 26 12.13 -9.44 4.31
C TYR A 26 12.32 -10.69 3.44
N LYS A 27 12.80 -11.79 4.03
CA LYS A 27 12.95 -13.07 3.32
C LYS A 27 11.61 -13.61 2.80
N ALA A 28 10.56 -13.56 3.63
CA ALA A 28 9.23 -14.02 3.25
C ALA A 28 8.66 -13.19 2.09
N LEU A 29 8.77 -11.86 2.16
CA LEU A 29 8.36 -10.95 1.10
C LEU A 29 9.12 -11.23 -0.20
N LYS A 30 10.46 -11.35 -0.14
CA LYS A 30 11.29 -11.63 -1.31
C LYS A 30 10.93 -12.96 -1.98
N LYS A 31 10.72 -14.01 -1.18
CA LYS A 31 10.26 -15.31 -1.68
C LYS A 31 8.87 -15.23 -2.32
N THR A 32 7.99 -14.39 -1.77
CA THR A 32 6.65 -14.16 -2.32
C THR A 32 6.73 -13.51 -3.70
N ILE A 33 7.59 -12.51 -3.87
CA ILE A 33 7.89 -11.84 -5.15
C ILE A 33 8.46 -12.85 -6.15
N GLU A 34 9.47 -13.63 -5.76
CA GLU A 34 10.15 -14.58 -6.65
C GLU A 34 9.24 -15.72 -7.14
N VAL A 35 8.34 -16.20 -6.28
CA VAL A 35 7.45 -17.34 -6.61
C VAL A 35 6.11 -16.88 -7.18
N GLY A 36 5.80 -15.57 -7.12
CA GLY A 36 4.51 -15.03 -7.56
C GLY A 36 3.34 -15.51 -6.70
N LYS A 37 3.55 -15.71 -5.39
CA LYS A 37 2.51 -16.13 -4.45
C LYS A 37 1.76 -14.93 -3.88
N SER A 38 0.58 -15.17 -3.32
CA SER A 38 -0.13 -14.17 -2.53
C SER A 38 0.65 -13.80 -1.28
N LEU A 39 0.64 -12.51 -0.93
CA LEU A 39 1.25 -12.01 0.29
C LEU A 39 0.43 -12.42 1.52
N ASP A 40 1.08 -13.05 2.49
CA ASP A 40 0.46 -13.41 3.76
C ASP A 40 0.06 -12.15 4.55
N LEU A 41 -1.10 -12.16 5.20
CA LEU A 41 -1.62 -10.99 5.93
C LEU A 41 -0.67 -10.54 7.07
N THR A 42 0.01 -11.48 7.73
CA THR A 42 0.97 -11.16 8.80
C THR A 42 2.16 -10.42 8.23
N VAL A 43 2.72 -10.92 7.12
CA VAL A 43 3.80 -10.26 6.39
C VAL A 43 3.34 -8.90 5.87
N ALA A 44 2.15 -8.83 5.29
CA ALA A 44 1.56 -7.61 4.76
C ALA A 44 1.38 -6.52 5.84
N ASN A 45 0.94 -6.88 7.04
CA ASN A 45 0.80 -5.93 8.15
C ASN A 45 2.14 -5.34 8.58
N ILE A 46 3.19 -6.15 8.66
CA ILE A 46 4.54 -5.68 9.00
C ILE A 46 5.08 -4.76 7.89
N VAL A 47 4.90 -5.16 6.63
CA VAL A 47 5.32 -4.36 5.47
C VAL A 47 4.56 -3.03 5.40
N ALA A 48 3.24 -3.04 5.60
CA ALA A 48 2.42 -1.82 5.62
C ALA A 48 2.91 -0.87 6.72
N ASN A 49 3.13 -1.38 7.93
CA ASN A 49 3.62 -0.55 9.03
C ASN A 49 4.99 0.08 8.69
N ALA A 50 5.95 -0.71 8.21
CA ALA A 50 7.26 -0.21 7.80
C ALA A 50 7.20 0.79 6.64
N MET A 51 6.31 0.57 5.68
CA MET A 51 6.07 1.46 4.53
C MET A 51 5.48 2.80 4.98
N LYS A 52 4.49 2.77 5.89
CA LYS A 52 3.91 3.97 6.50
C LYS A 52 4.96 4.78 7.24
N ASP A 53 5.72 4.14 8.12
CA ASP A 53 6.74 4.83 8.92
C ASP A 53 7.85 5.42 8.04
N TRP A 54 8.23 4.72 6.97
CA TRP A 54 9.13 5.25 5.96
C TRP A 54 8.53 6.47 5.24
N ALA A 55 7.29 6.38 4.76
CA ALA A 55 6.63 7.46 4.05
C ALA A 55 6.45 8.70 4.93
N VAL A 56 6.01 8.52 6.17
CA VAL A 56 5.86 9.59 7.16
C VAL A 56 7.22 10.22 7.51
N SER A 57 8.30 9.42 7.62
CA SER A 57 9.66 9.95 7.84
C SER A 57 10.16 10.86 6.71
N LYS A 58 9.54 10.76 5.53
CA LYS A 58 9.79 11.59 4.34
C LYS A 58 8.76 12.72 4.18
N GLY A 59 7.84 12.88 5.12
CA GLY A 59 6.81 13.93 5.13
C GLY A 59 5.51 13.57 4.42
N ALA A 60 5.33 12.33 3.98
CA ALA A 60 4.06 11.91 3.36
C ALA A 60 2.93 11.87 4.40
N THR A 61 1.76 12.40 4.02
CA THR A 61 0.55 12.47 4.87
C THR A 61 -0.59 11.59 4.35
N HIS A 62 -0.51 11.20 3.08
CA HIS A 62 -1.52 10.42 2.38
C HIS A 62 -0.85 9.26 1.64
N PHE A 63 -1.65 8.24 1.32
CA PHE A 63 -1.30 7.18 0.40
C PHE A 63 -2.35 7.08 -0.71
N THR A 64 -2.02 6.38 -1.77
CA THR A 64 -2.98 6.05 -2.83
C THR A 64 -2.61 4.73 -3.48
N HIS A 65 -3.62 3.98 -3.89
CA HIS A 65 -3.44 2.86 -4.80
C HIS A 65 -3.29 3.42 -6.21
N TRP A 66 -2.04 3.48 -6.68
CA TRP A 66 -1.71 3.99 -8.01
C TRP A 66 -1.92 2.91 -9.06
N PHE A 67 -2.82 3.13 -10.02
CA PHE A 67 -3.06 2.19 -11.12
C PHE A 67 -3.46 2.91 -12.42
N GLN A 68 -3.27 2.23 -13.55
CA GLN A 68 -3.64 2.73 -14.87
C GLN A 68 -4.86 1.95 -15.42
N PRO A 69 -6.07 2.52 -15.36
CA PRO A 69 -7.25 1.93 -15.99
C PRO A 69 -7.16 1.91 -17.52
N MET A 70 -8.02 1.13 -18.18
CA MET A 70 -8.10 1.00 -19.64
C MET A 70 -8.43 2.32 -20.37
N THR A 71 -8.76 3.38 -19.63
CA THR A 71 -8.97 4.74 -20.16
C THR A 71 -7.66 5.47 -20.48
N GLY A 72 -6.49 4.88 -20.15
CA GLY A 72 -5.17 5.42 -20.51
C GLY A 72 -4.66 6.53 -19.59
N VAL A 73 -5.46 7.00 -18.63
CA VAL A 73 -5.11 8.02 -17.64
C VAL A 73 -4.99 7.38 -16.27
N THR A 74 -3.95 7.73 -15.51
CA THR A 74 -3.76 7.26 -14.13
C THR A 74 -4.94 7.65 -13.24
N ALA A 75 -5.42 6.69 -12.45
CA ALA A 75 -6.34 6.95 -11.37
C ALA A 75 -5.59 6.98 -10.03
N GLU A 76 -5.81 8.03 -9.25
CA GLU A 76 -5.31 8.19 -7.89
C GLU A 76 -6.47 8.65 -7.01
N LYS A 77 -6.65 7.99 -5.87
CA LYS A 77 -7.51 8.50 -4.79
C LYS A 77 -6.65 8.58 -3.53
N HIS A 78 -6.45 9.79 -3.03
CA HIS A 78 -5.58 10.01 -1.88
C HIS A 78 -6.38 9.78 -0.60
N ASP A 79 -5.93 8.82 0.19
CA ASP A 79 -6.46 8.51 1.51
C ASP A 79 -5.42 8.91 2.56
N SER A 80 -5.89 9.49 3.67
CA SER A 80 -5.01 9.98 4.71
C SER A 80 -4.48 8.83 5.56
N PHE A 81 -3.24 8.94 6.04
CA PHE A 81 -2.77 8.01 7.07
C PHE A 81 -3.47 8.23 8.42
N ILE A 82 -4.08 9.39 8.65
CA ILE A 82 -4.74 9.67 9.94
C ILE A 82 -6.22 9.25 9.95
N SER A 83 -6.59 8.55 11.02
CA SER A 83 -7.97 8.20 11.37
C SER A 83 -8.34 8.89 12.71
N PRO A 84 -9.47 9.62 12.79
CA PRO A 84 -9.93 10.19 14.06
C PRO A 84 -10.46 9.08 14.97
N ILE A 85 -10.03 9.05 16.24
CA ILE A 85 -10.42 8.02 17.23
C ILE A 85 -11.35 8.54 18.32
N GLY A 86 -11.77 9.81 18.22
CA GLY A 86 -12.55 10.51 19.26
C GLY A 86 -11.68 11.41 20.14
N ASP A 87 -12.32 12.24 20.96
CA ASP A 87 -11.67 13.12 21.96
C ASP A 87 -10.53 14.00 21.43
N SER A 88 -10.69 14.51 20.20
CA SER A 88 -9.68 15.33 19.50
C SER A 88 -8.34 14.63 19.26
N SER A 89 -8.31 13.30 19.34
CA SER A 89 -7.12 12.49 19.10
C SER A 89 -7.19 11.75 17.76
N VAL A 90 -6.03 11.51 17.16
CA VAL A 90 -5.87 10.84 15.86
C VAL A 90 -4.87 9.70 16.00
N ILE A 91 -5.07 8.65 15.23
CA ILE A 91 -4.12 7.55 15.07
C ILE A 91 -3.66 7.48 13.62
N MET A 92 -2.41 7.08 13.39
CA MET A 92 -1.90 6.84 12.04
C MET A 92 -2.01 5.36 11.67
N GLU A 93 -2.85 5.05 10.69
CA GLU A 93 -3.17 3.70 10.25
C GLU A 93 -2.78 3.49 8.78
N PHE A 94 -2.10 2.37 8.56
CA PHE A 94 -1.91 1.76 7.25
C PHE A 94 -1.67 0.29 7.52
N SER A 95 -2.54 -0.57 6.99
CA SER A 95 -2.56 -1.99 7.35
C SER A 95 -2.33 -2.87 6.14
N GLY A 96 -2.00 -4.14 6.38
CA GLY A 96 -1.80 -5.13 5.33
C GLY A 96 -3.04 -5.32 4.45
N LYS A 97 -4.25 -4.95 4.94
CA LYS A 97 -5.49 -4.97 4.15
C LYS A 97 -5.44 -4.02 2.95
N GLU A 98 -4.64 -2.96 3.03
CA GLU A 98 -4.40 -2.05 1.89
C GLU A 98 -3.45 -2.68 0.87
N LEU A 99 -2.60 -3.62 1.28
CA LEU A 99 -1.62 -4.24 0.38
C LEU A 99 -2.14 -5.52 -0.28
N ILE A 100 -3.11 -6.19 0.32
CA ILE A 100 -3.66 -7.45 -0.19
C ILE A 100 -5.06 -7.24 -0.74
N LYS A 101 -5.47 -8.10 -1.68
CA LYS A 101 -6.86 -8.16 -2.12
C LYS A 101 -7.75 -8.55 -0.93
N GLY A 102 -8.58 -7.62 -0.46
CA GLY A 102 -9.62 -7.93 0.53
C GLY A 102 -10.61 -8.96 -0.01
N GLU A 103 -11.14 -9.81 0.86
CA GLU A 103 -12.33 -10.58 0.49
C GLU A 103 -13.47 -9.60 0.18
N PRO A 104 -14.29 -9.88 -0.85
CA PRO A 104 -15.50 -9.10 -1.07
C PRO A 104 -16.40 -9.28 0.16
N ASP A 105 -16.44 -8.25 1.00
CA ASP A 105 -17.64 -7.93 1.77
C ASP A 105 -18.78 -7.77 0.74
N ALA A 106 -19.46 -8.88 0.48
CA ALA A 106 -20.67 -8.93 -0.31
C ALA A 106 -21.89 -8.74 0.60
N SER A 107 -21.84 -7.82 1.57
CA SER A 107 -22.96 -7.55 2.48
C SER A 107 -23.81 -6.33 2.09
N SER A 108 -23.46 -5.61 1.02
CA SER A 108 -24.16 -4.36 0.67
C SER A 108 -24.93 -4.46 -0.65
N PHE A 109 -26.27 -4.47 -0.49
CA PHE A 109 -27.36 -4.16 -1.44
C PHE A 109 -28.28 -5.32 -1.91
N PRO A 110 -29.57 -5.31 -1.49
CA PRO A 110 -30.63 -6.21 -1.99
C PRO A 110 -31.18 -5.88 -3.40
N SER A 111 -30.57 -4.99 -4.18
CA SER A 111 -31.07 -4.65 -5.52
C SER A 111 -29.94 -4.43 -6.50
N GLY A 112 -29.95 -5.21 -7.59
CA GLY A 112 -28.98 -5.18 -8.68
C GLY A 112 -28.99 -3.87 -9.47
N GLY A 113 -28.47 -2.80 -8.86
CA GLY A 113 -28.13 -1.55 -9.53
C GLY A 113 -26.73 -1.65 -10.15
N LEU A 114 -26.59 -1.16 -11.38
CA LEU A 114 -25.32 -1.01 -12.09
C LEU A 114 -24.27 -0.35 -11.17
N ARG A 115 -23.17 -1.07 -10.93
CA ARG A 115 -22.06 -0.58 -10.10
C ARG A 115 -21.53 0.73 -10.66
N ALA A 116 -21.60 1.80 -9.87
CA ALA A 116 -20.77 2.97 -10.12
C ALA A 116 -19.30 2.53 -10.01
N THR A 117 -18.53 2.72 -11.07
CA THR A 117 -17.10 2.35 -11.15
C THR A 117 -16.22 3.04 -10.08
N PHE A 118 -16.78 4.00 -9.33
CA PHE A 118 -16.13 4.68 -8.20
C PHE A 118 -15.92 3.78 -6.97
N GLU A 119 -16.65 2.66 -6.87
CA GLU A 119 -16.54 1.66 -5.78
C GLU A 119 -15.67 0.44 -6.15
N ALA A 120 -14.82 0.56 -7.18
CA ALA A 120 -13.82 -0.46 -7.52
C ALA A 120 -12.70 -0.63 -6.46
N ARG A 121 -12.90 -0.15 -5.22
CA ARG A 121 -12.02 -0.36 -4.07
C ARG A 121 -11.88 -1.83 -3.66
N GLY A 122 -12.79 -2.69 -4.11
CA GLY A 122 -12.83 -4.11 -3.71
C GLY A 122 -11.74 -5.01 -4.30
N TYR A 123 -10.84 -4.53 -5.16
CA TYR A 123 -9.95 -5.42 -5.92
C TYR A 123 -8.52 -4.94 -6.14
N THR A 124 -8.09 -3.84 -5.51
CA THR A 124 -6.70 -3.38 -5.60
C THR A 124 -5.81 -4.22 -4.68
N ALA A 125 -4.76 -4.82 -5.23
CA ALA A 125 -3.70 -5.48 -4.49
C ALA A 125 -2.40 -4.81 -4.89
N TRP A 126 -1.50 -4.61 -3.92
CA TRP A 126 -0.17 -4.13 -4.23
C TRP A 126 0.60 -5.20 -5.01
N ASP A 127 1.19 -4.80 -6.13
CA ASP A 127 2.16 -5.60 -6.87
C ASP A 127 3.56 -5.33 -6.30
N PRO A 128 4.13 -6.26 -5.50
CA PRO A 128 5.42 -6.04 -4.86
C PRO A 128 6.61 -6.11 -5.84
N THR A 129 6.39 -6.46 -7.11
CA THR A 129 7.40 -6.31 -8.17
C THR A 129 7.58 -4.86 -8.60
N SER A 130 6.57 -4.01 -8.34
CA SER A 130 6.61 -2.56 -8.53
C SER A 130 6.71 -1.86 -7.16
N TYR A 131 7.86 -1.27 -6.89
CA TYR A 131 8.10 -0.64 -5.59
C TYR A 131 7.19 0.55 -5.35
N ALA A 132 6.69 0.64 -4.11
CA ALA A 132 5.99 1.84 -3.65
C ALA A 132 6.95 3.05 -3.69
N PHE A 133 6.41 4.22 -3.99
CA PHE A 133 7.18 5.45 -4.11
C PHE A 133 6.40 6.64 -3.55
N ILE A 134 7.12 7.71 -3.24
CA ILE A 134 6.55 9.00 -2.84
C ILE A 134 6.60 9.92 -4.05
N LYS A 135 5.48 10.60 -4.31
CA LYS A 135 5.29 11.57 -5.39
C LYS A 135 5.31 12.99 -4.85
#